data_AF-A0A521NSK7-F1
#
_entry.id   AF-A0A521NSK7-F1
#
_cell.length_a   1.000
_cell.length_b   1.000
_cell.length_c   1.000
_cell.angle_alpha   90.00
_cell.angle_beta   90.00
_cell.angle_gamma   90.00
#
_symmetry.space_group_name_H-M   'P 1'
#
loop_
_entity.id
_entity.type
_entity.pdbx_description
1 polymer ?
#
loop_
_entity_poly.entity_id
_entity_poly.type
_entity_poly.pdbx_seq_one_letter_code
_entity_poly.pdbx_strand_id
1 'polypeptide(L)' 'MTLHNDASPKIDAKSAADVAQLARKLDATVEQVEEAIRAVGPNASDIELHLKGSRSTTNAERTDATGND' A
#
# COMPACT_ATOMS: atom_id res chain seq x y z
N MET A 1 -15.33 -18.59 -15.12
CA MET A 1 -14.77 -18.44 -13.76
C MET A 1 -13.37 -17.89 -13.93
N THR A 2 -13.22 -16.57 -13.83
CA THR A 2 -11.98 -15.87 -14.18
C THR A 2 -10.88 -16.31 -13.21
N LEU A 3 -9.94 -17.14 -13.68
CA LEU A 3 -8.65 -17.30 -13.02
C LEU A 3 -7.98 -15.93 -13.10
N HIS A 4 -8.18 -15.08 -12.09
CA HIS A 4 -7.15 -14.08 -11.79
C HIS A 4 -5.95 -14.90 -11.36
N ASN A 5 -5.11 -15.22 -12.34
CA ASN A 5 -3.75 -15.63 -12.08
C ASN A 5 -3.08 -14.41 -11.43
N ASP A 6 -3.24 -14.34 -10.11
CA ASP A 6 -2.64 -13.39 -9.19
C ASP A 6 -1.12 -13.62 -9.25
N ALA A 7 -0.53 -13.14 -10.35
CA ALA A 7 0.91 -13.17 -10.60
C ALA A 7 1.64 -12.12 -9.76
N SER A 8 0.93 -11.45 -8.85
CA SER A 8 1.49 -10.60 -7.83
C SER A 8 2.30 -11.49 -6.88
N PRO A 9 3.59 -11.22 -6.65
CA PRO A 9 4.33 -11.93 -5.62
C PRO A 9 3.62 -11.72 -4.28
N LYS A 10 3.21 -12.83 -3.64
CA LYS A 10 2.69 -12.81 -2.27
C LYS A 10 3.85 -12.50 -1.34
N ILE A 11 3.64 -11.55 -0.44
CA ILE A 11 4.64 -11.12 0.54
C ILE A 11 4.42 -11.91 1.82
N ASP A 12 5.47 -12.55 2.32
CA ASP A 12 5.43 -13.16 3.64
C ASP A 12 5.46 -12.06 4.71
N ALA A 13 4.29 -11.75 5.28
CA ALA A 13 4.14 -10.74 6.33
C ALA A 13 4.90 -11.08 7.63
N LYS A 14 5.35 -12.33 7.78
CA LYS A 14 6.20 -12.78 8.88
C LYS A 14 7.70 -12.62 8.59
N SER A 15 8.05 -12.38 7.34
CA SER A 15 9.44 -12.18 6.90
C SER A 15 9.75 -10.69 6.91
N ALA A 16 10.53 -10.26 7.91
CA ALA A 16 10.96 -8.86 8.01
C ALA A 16 11.75 -8.40 6.77
N ALA A 17 12.43 -9.32 6.09
CA ALA A 17 13.17 -9.03 4.85
C ALA A 17 12.21 -8.70 3.69
N ASP A 18 11.13 -9.47 3.52
CA ASP A 18 10.14 -9.24 2.47
C ASP A 18 9.36 -7.94 2.71
N VAL A 19 8.98 -7.68 3.96
CA VAL A 19 8.31 -6.44 4.34
C VAL A 19 9.23 -5.23 4.12
N ALA A 20 10.51 -5.30 4.52
CA ALA A 20 11.47 -4.22 4.31
C ALA A 20 11.75 -3.96 2.83
N GLN A 21 11.85 -5.02 2.02
CA GLN A 21 12.03 -4.89 0.57
C GLN A 21 10.83 -4.24 -0.09
N LEU A 22 9.61 -4.65 0.29
CA LEU A 22 8.39 -4.06 -0.24
C LEU A 22 8.25 -2.59 0.19
N ALA A 23 8.53 -2.28 1.46
CA ALA A 23 8.50 -0.92 1.99
C ALA A 23 9.41 0.02 1.17
N ARG A 24 10.66 -0.41 0.91
CA ARG A 24 11.61 0.35 0.08
C ARG A 24 11.13 0.52 -1.36
N LYS A 25 10.48 -0.50 -1.94
CA LYS A 25 9.96 -0.46 -3.31
C LYS A 25 8.75 0.48 -3.45
N LEU A 26 7.91 0.55 -2.41
CA LEU A 26 6.70 1.37 -2.35
C LEU A 26 6.91 2.75 -1.71
N ASP A 27 8.16 3.12 -1.44
CA ASP A 27 8.57 4.34 -0.73
C ASP A 27 7.76 4.55 0.58
N ALA A 28 7.53 3.45 1.30
CA ALA A 28 6.69 3.38 2.49
C ALA A 28 7.52 2.94 3.71
N THR A 29 7.00 3.15 4.90
CA THR A 29 7.58 2.58 6.12
C THR A 29 7.16 1.13 6.31
N VAL A 30 7.95 0.37 7.08
CA VAL A 30 7.61 -1.02 7.46
C VAL A 30 6.23 -1.09 8.12
N GLU A 31 5.96 -0.17 9.04
CA GLU A 31 4.66 -0.09 9.74
C GLU A 31 3.50 0.15 8.78
N GLN A 32 3.67 1.01 7.77
CA GLN A 32 2.65 1.25 6.74
C GLN A 32 2.38 -0.01 5.90
N VAL A 33 3.42 -0.77 5.57
CA VAL A 33 3.27 -2.03 4.85
C VAL A 33 2.56 -3.07 5.72
N GLU A 34 2.91 -3.19 7.00
CA GLU A 34 2.23 -4.09 7.93
C GLU A 34 0.75 -3.73 8.11
N GLU A 35 0.44 -2.44 8.24
CA GLU A 35 -0.94 -1.94 8.28
C GLU A 35 -1.72 -2.25 7.00
N ALA A 36 -1.11 -2.02 5.84
CA ALA A 36 -1.72 -2.35 4.56
C ALA A 36 -1.96 -3.86 4.43
N ILE A 37 -1.01 -4.70 4.84
CA ILE A 37 -1.18 -6.17 4.87
C ILE A 37 -2.37 -6.55 5.77
N ARG A 38 -2.53 -5.92 6.93
CA ARG A 38 -3.68 -6.15 7.82
C ARG A 38 -5.00 -5.73 7.17
N ALA A 39 -4.99 -4.66 6.37
CA ALA A 39 -6.18 -4.09 5.75
C ALA A 39 -6.65 -4.85 4.49
N VAL A 40 -5.71 -5.24 3.61
CA VAL A 40 -6.04 -5.83 2.29
C VAL A 40 -5.44 -7.22 2.05
N GLY A 41 -4.59 -7.70 2.95
CA GLY A 41 -3.92 -9.00 2.83
C GLY A 41 -2.50 -8.92 2.26
N PRO A 42 -1.80 -10.06 2.17
CA PRO A 42 -0.37 -10.14 1.81
C PRO A 42 -0.08 -9.98 0.30
N ASN A 43 -1.04 -9.53 -0.50
CA ASN A 43 -0.85 -9.34 -1.94
C ASN A 43 -0.16 -8.00 -2.22
N ALA A 44 1.01 -8.02 -2.86
CA ALA A 44 1.77 -6.80 -3.13
C ALA A 44 1.00 -5.74 -3.93
N SER A 45 0.18 -6.16 -4.90
CA SER A 45 -0.62 -5.26 -5.73
C SER A 45 -1.73 -4.57 -4.94
N ASP A 46 -2.43 -5.30 -4.07
CA ASP A 46 -3.45 -4.73 -3.20
C ASP A 46 -2.82 -3.76 -2.18
N ILE A 47 -1.66 -4.12 -1.62
CA ILE A 47 -0.90 -3.28 -0.67
C ILE A 47 -0.48 -1.96 -1.33
N GLU A 48 0.07 -2.03 -2.54
CA GLU A 48 0.44 -0.83 -3.32
C GLU A 48 -0.78 0.06 -3.59
N LEU A 49 -1.89 -0.54 -4.03
CA LEU A 49 -3.13 0.19 -4.30
C LEU A 49 -3.67 0.89 -3.04
N HIS A 50 -3.66 0.19 -1.90
CA HIS A 50 -4.07 0.73 -0.61
C HIS A 50 -3.18 1.91 -0.19
N LEU A 51 -1.86 1.73 -0.21
CA LEU A 51 -0.91 2.77 0.18
C LEU A 51 -0.95 3.98 -0.76
N LYS A 52 -1.15 3.78 -2.06
CA LYS A 52 -1.31 4.86 -3.03
C LYS A 52 -2.62 5.61 -2.83
N GLY A 53 -3.72 4.90 -2.56
CA GLY A 53 -5.02 5.49 -2.23
C GLY A 53 -4.98 6.33 -0.96
N SER A 54 -4.33 5.83 0.10
CA SER A 54 -4.12 6.55 1.36
C SER A 54 -3.29 7.84 1.21
N ARG A 55 -2.32 7.86 0.28
CA ARG A 55 -1.58 9.10 -0.06
C ARG A 55 -2.43 10.06 -0.91
N SER A 56 -3.30 9.55 -1.77
CA SER A 56 -4.20 10.39 -2.56
C SER A 56 -5.26 11.09 -1.72
N THR A 57 -5.83 10.43 -0.71
CA THR A 57 -6.83 11.07 0.17
C THR A 57 -6.22 12.16 1.05
N THR A 58 -5.00 11.97 1.56
CA THR A 58 -4.33 13.00 2.38
C THR A 58 -3.90 14.21 1.57
N ASN A 59 -3.59 14.04 0.28
CA ASN A 59 -3.25 15.16 -0.60
C ASN A 59 -4.49 15.89 -1.12
N ALA A 60 -5.60 15.18 -1.36
CA ALA A 60 -6.88 15.78 -1.75
C ALA A 60 -7.45 16.69 -0.65
N GLU A 61 -7.29 16.33 0.63
CA GLU A 61 -7.74 17.15 1.76
C GLU A 61 -6.92 18.44 1.94
N ARG A 62 -5.67 18.49 1.45
CA ARG A 62 -4.84 19.69 1.52
C ARG A 62 -5.08 20.68 0.37
N THR A 63 -5.56 20.23 -0.78
CA THR A 63 -5.84 21.10 -1.94
C THR A 63 -7.14 21.90 -1.78
N ASP A 64 -8.06 21.49 -0.91
CA ASP A 64 -9.30 22.23 -0.64
C ASP A 64 -9.14 23.38 0.39
N ALA A 65 -8.07 23.37 1.20
CA ALA A 65 -7.88 24.34 2.28
C ALA A 65 -7.04 25.58 1.88
N THR A 66 -6.72 25.77 0.61
CA THR A 66 -6.01 26.98 0.13
C THR A 66 -6.57 27.42 -1.21
N GLY A 67 -7.85 27.80 -1.20
CA GLY A 67 -8.51 28.43 -2.32
C GLY A 67 -9.65 29.31 -1.82
N ASN A 68 -9.37 30.61 -1.73
CA ASN A 68 -10.35 31.72 -1.71
C ASN A 68 -11.01 32.10 -0.37
N ASP A 69 -10.45 33.11 0.30
CA ASP A 69 -11.10 34.43 0.45
C ASP A 69 -10.05 35.54 0.37
#